data_AF-A0AAJ2SBI1-F1
#
_entry.id   AF-A0AAJ2SBI1-F1
#
_cell.length_a   1.000
_cell.length_b   1.000
_cell.length_c   1.000
_cell.angle_alpha   90.00
_cell.angle_beta   90.00
_cell.angle_gamma   90.00
#
_symmetry.space_group_name_H-M   'P 1'
#
loop_
_entity.id
_entity.type
_entity.pdbx_description
1 polymer ?
#
loop_
_entity_poly.entity_id
_entity_poly.type
_entity_poly.pdbx_seq_one_letter_code
_entity_poly.pdbx_strand_id
1 'polypeptide(L)'
;MKTIITLFISLILLTSCDKRNLEKKLPQEELEHKHHVEIHREMDKISAELGKFEEQLKIMYTDSEKNPEKVIKEADSLLTVKYFDKYKLQIKPNIDDKLHYLKAELFYKLGEFSKSIKELNTDQYKQGDAAAAYAANYIKLKDYKRARLFIDSIGNYISDYARGNYYESMGNKIAALKIYHSIRKNKSIKHYEFYKLTIARLNELNKNNPKLLNEIYFPTGNPAFKICDSDNKNRRKIFNLMEKLPENQKWAGTSIIESPQENDKNYYWVRVKTVQDKEFNYYIYEKTFEIKFFDQKNNKLMTLAEWRMSK
;
A
#
# COMPACT_ATOMS: atom_id res chain seq x y z
N MET A 1 35.08 1.92 -0.59
CA MET A 1 35.07 1.81 -2.07
C MET A 1 33.67 2.11 -2.54
N LYS A 2 33.55 3.14 -3.39
CA LYS A 2 32.30 3.58 -3.99
C LYS A 2 32.03 2.70 -5.22
N THR A 3 30.89 2.05 -5.30
CA THR A 3 30.43 1.42 -6.55
C THR A 3 29.17 2.13 -6.99
N ILE A 4 29.39 3.05 -7.91
CA ILE A 4 28.40 3.73 -8.71
C ILE A 4 27.91 2.70 -9.74
N ILE A 5 26.66 2.24 -9.63
CA ILE A 5 25.99 1.53 -10.73
C ILE A 5 25.13 2.57 -11.43
N THR A 6 25.77 3.33 -12.32
CA THR A 6 25.06 4.16 -13.30
C THR A 6 24.65 3.27 -14.46
N LEU A 7 23.37 3.30 -14.79
CA LEU A 7 22.79 2.76 -16.02
C LEU A 7 23.67 3.12 -17.23
N PHE A 8 24.29 2.12 -17.86
CA PHE A 8 24.80 2.20 -19.22
C PHE A 8 23.90 1.34 -20.11
N ILE A 9 22.76 1.89 -20.54
CA ILE A 9 21.88 1.25 -21.54
C ILE A 9 21.76 2.11 -22.82
N SER A 10 22.34 3.31 -22.88
CA SER A 10 22.11 4.24 -24.00
C SER A 10 23.25 4.38 -25.03
N LEU A 11 24.27 3.50 -25.08
CA LEU A 11 25.44 3.74 -25.96
C LEU A 11 25.99 2.51 -26.72
N ILE A 12 25.13 1.66 -27.32
CA ILE A 12 25.55 0.67 -28.34
C ILE A 12 24.81 0.88 -29.69
N LEU A 13 24.22 2.06 -29.92
CA LEU A 13 23.47 2.34 -31.16
C LEU A 13 24.24 3.14 -32.21
N LEU A 14 25.53 3.45 -32.01
CA LEU A 14 26.28 4.31 -32.94
C LEU A 14 27.70 3.81 -33.20
N THR A 15 27.88 2.59 -33.73
CA THR A 15 28.98 2.25 -34.65
C THR A 15 28.81 0.82 -35.19
N SER A 16 28.06 0.67 -36.28
CA SER A 16 28.37 -0.34 -37.30
C SER A 16 27.63 0.05 -38.57
N CYS A 17 28.29 0.87 -39.39
CA CYS A 17 27.98 0.96 -40.80
C CYS A 17 28.52 -0.31 -41.46
N ASP A 18 27.67 -1.30 -41.66
CA ASP A 18 27.90 -2.28 -42.72
C ASP A 18 26.63 -2.47 -43.54
N LYS A 19 26.68 -1.95 -44.77
CA LYS A 19 25.67 -2.15 -45.80
C LYS A 19 25.89 -3.55 -46.38
N ARG A 20 25.13 -4.54 -45.90
CA ARG A 20 24.71 -5.71 -46.71
C ARG A 20 23.77 -6.62 -45.90
N ASN A 21 22.47 -6.50 -46.21
CA ASN A 21 21.43 -7.52 -46.31
C ASN A 21 20.07 -6.89 -45.93
N LEU A 22 19.16 -6.85 -46.91
CA LEU A 22 17.76 -6.52 -46.70
C LEU A 22 17.10 -7.66 -45.91
N GLU A 23 17.25 -7.67 -44.59
CA GLU A 23 16.19 -8.15 -43.73
C GLU A 23 15.24 -6.96 -43.50
N LYS A 24 13.94 -7.17 -43.72
CA LYS A 24 12.91 -6.18 -43.36
C LYS A 24 13.06 -5.85 -41.87
N LYS A 25 13.76 -4.77 -41.55
CA LYS A 25 13.76 -4.21 -40.20
C LYS A 25 12.31 -3.89 -39.86
N LEU A 26 11.82 -4.54 -38.81
CA LEU A 26 10.54 -4.22 -38.19
C LEU A 26 10.45 -2.70 -37.95
N PRO A 27 9.30 -2.07 -38.20
CA PRO A 27 9.10 -0.67 -37.80
C PRO A 27 9.49 -0.50 -36.34
N GLN A 28 10.16 0.59 -36.00
CA GLN A 28 10.69 0.82 -34.64
C GLN A 28 9.63 0.65 -33.55
N GLU A 29 8.39 1.09 -33.81
CA GLU A 29 7.24 0.90 -32.92
C GLU A 29 6.90 -0.58 -32.66
N GLU A 30 7.06 -1.46 -33.65
CA GLU A 30 6.80 -2.90 -33.50
C GLU A 30 7.91 -3.58 -32.68
N LEU A 31 9.15 -3.10 -32.79
CA LEU A 31 10.27 -3.57 -31.97
C LEU A 31 10.11 -3.12 -30.51
N GLU A 32 9.76 -1.86 -30.29
CA GLU A 32 9.46 -1.30 -28.96
C GLU A 32 8.30 -2.03 -28.29
N HIS A 33 7.23 -2.31 -29.05
CA HIS A 33 6.09 -3.09 -28.55
C HIS A 33 6.49 -4.51 -28.15
N LYS A 34 7.28 -5.21 -28.99
CA LYS A 34 7.77 -6.56 -28.67
C LYS A 34 8.64 -6.57 -27.42
N HIS A 35 9.53 -5.60 -27.27
CA HIS A 35 10.37 -5.47 -26.08
C HIS A 35 9.54 -5.19 -24.82
N HIS A 36 8.56 -4.28 -24.90
CA HIS A 36 7.63 -4.01 -23.81
C HIS A 36 6.85 -5.26 -23.38
N VAL A 37 6.35 -6.05 -24.34
CA VAL A 37 5.66 -7.31 -24.05
C VAL A 37 6.59 -8.32 -23.38
N GLU A 38 7.85 -8.40 -23.81
CA GLU A 38 8.85 -9.28 -23.19
C GLU A 38 9.17 -8.88 -21.74
N ILE A 39 9.33 -7.58 -21.47
CA ILE A 39 9.51 -7.05 -20.11
C ILE A 39 8.34 -7.48 -19.22
N HIS A 40 7.09 -7.32 -19.66
CA HIS A 40 5.92 -7.74 -18.88
C HIS A 40 5.94 -9.24 -18.60
N ARG A 41 6.29 -10.08 -19.58
CA ARG A 41 6.40 -11.53 -19.37
C ARG A 41 7.47 -11.90 -18.34
N GLU A 42 8.61 -11.21 -18.34
CA GLU A 42 9.65 -11.45 -17.33
C GLU A 42 9.19 -10.97 -15.94
N MET A 43 8.54 -9.81 -15.87
CA MET A 43 7.94 -9.30 -14.63
C MET A 43 6.86 -10.25 -14.07
N ASP A 44 6.06 -10.89 -14.93
CA ASP A 44 5.05 -11.87 -14.51
C ASP A 44 5.71 -13.09 -13.85
N LYS A 45 6.83 -13.59 -14.39
CA LYS A 45 7.56 -14.72 -13.80
C LYS A 45 8.18 -14.36 -12.45
N ILE A 46 8.78 -13.17 -12.34
CA ILE A 46 9.32 -12.65 -11.07
C ILE A 46 8.19 -12.53 -10.05
N SER A 47 7.05 -11.97 -10.47
CA SER A 47 5.86 -11.80 -9.62
C SER A 47 5.29 -13.14 -9.16
N ALA A 48 5.29 -14.16 -10.02
CA ALA A 48 4.84 -15.50 -9.67
C ALA A 48 5.74 -16.15 -8.61
N GLU A 49 7.07 -16.03 -8.72
CA GLU A 49 8.00 -16.53 -7.69
C GLU A 49 7.84 -15.76 -6.37
N LEU A 50 7.67 -14.44 -6.43
CA LEU A 50 7.39 -13.63 -5.23
C LEU A 50 6.07 -14.04 -4.56
N GLY A 51 5.02 -14.29 -5.35
CA GLY A 51 3.72 -14.75 -4.86
C GLY A 51 3.81 -16.10 -4.14
N LYS A 52 4.62 -17.04 -4.64
CA LYS A 52 4.88 -18.31 -3.93
C LYS A 52 5.49 -18.08 -2.55
N PHE A 53 6.47 -17.17 -2.46
CA PHE A 53 7.07 -16.82 -1.17
C PHE A 53 6.08 -16.10 -0.25
N GLU A 54 5.23 -15.22 -0.78
CA GLU A 54 4.20 -14.55 0.04
C GLU A 54 3.21 -15.52 0.67
N GLU A 55 2.83 -16.60 -0.03
CA GLU A 55 2.02 -17.66 0.58
C GLU A 55 2.78 -18.40 1.68
N GLN A 56 4.06 -18.71 1.48
CA GLN A 56 4.89 -19.29 2.54
C GLN A 56 4.99 -18.36 3.75
N LEU A 57 5.18 -17.06 3.53
CA LEU A 57 5.28 -16.06 4.59
C LEU A 57 3.99 -15.98 5.41
N LYS A 58 2.82 -16.06 4.78
CA LYS A 58 1.52 -16.12 5.50
C LYS A 58 1.43 -17.35 6.42
N ILE A 59 1.91 -18.49 5.96
CA ILE A 59 1.96 -19.73 6.77
C ILE A 59 2.88 -19.52 7.96
N MET A 60 4.09 -18.99 7.74
CA MET A 60 5.04 -18.69 8.82
C MET A 60 4.43 -17.74 9.87
N TYR A 61 3.73 -16.70 9.44
CA TYR A 61 3.01 -15.80 10.35
C TYR A 61 1.96 -16.53 11.18
N THR A 62 1.17 -17.41 10.55
CA THR A 62 0.15 -18.22 11.24
C THR A 62 0.80 -19.17 12.25
N ASP A 63 1.87 -19.88 11.87
CA ASP A 63 2.57 -20.83 12.74
C ASP A 63 3.25 -20.13 13.92
N SER A 64 3.68 -18.88 13.73
CA SER A 64 4.35 -18.08 14.75
C SER A 64 3.46 -17.75 15.95
N GLU A 65 2.13 -17.79 15.79
CA GLU A 65 1.19 -17.60 16.89
C GLU A 65 1.29 -18.72 17.94
N LYS A 66 1.73 -19.91 17.53
CA LYS A 66 1.88 -21.08 18.41
C LYS A 66 3.32 -21.35 18.78
N ASN A 67 4.26 -21.19 17.84
CA ASN A 67 5.67 -21.55 18.03
C ASN A 67 6.63 -20.52 17.40
N PRO A 68 6.74 -19.32 17.97
CA PRO A 68 7.54 -18.24 17.38
C PRO A 68 9.03 -18.59 17.25
N GLU A 69 9.62 -19.32 18.22
CA GLU A 69 11.02 -19.72 18.18
C GLU A 69 11.31 -20.72 17.05
N LYS A 70 10.36 -21.59 16.72
CA LYS A 70 10.47 -22.52 15.59
C LYS A 70 10.49 -21.74 14.28
N VAL A 71 9.59 -20.76 14.13
CA VAL A 71 9.51 -19.92 12.93
C VAL A 71 10.77 -19.06 12.76
N ILE A 72 11.35 -18.55 13.86
CA ILE A 72 12.64 -17.84 13.81
C ILE A 72 13.75 -18.75 13.24
N LYS A 73 13.85 -20.00 13.68
CA LYS A 73 14.84 -20.97 13.16
C LYS A 73 14.60 -21.32 11.69
N GLU A 74 13.33 -21.42 11.29
CA GLU A 74 12.97 -21.64 9.89
C GLU A 74 13.37 -20.44 9.02
N ALA A 75 13.10 -19.22 9.47
CA ALA A 75 13.53 -18.00 8.81
C ALA A 75 15.07 -17.94 8.68
N ASP A 76 15.81 -18.28 9.73
CA ASP A 76 17.28 -18.38 9.68
C ASP A 76 17.75 -19.38 8.63
N SER A 77 17.08 -20.53 8.52
CA SER A 77 17.40 -21.55 7.52
C SER A 77 17.19 -20.99 6.10
N LEU A 78 16.06 -20.31 5.85
CA LEU A 78 15.75 -19.71 4.55
C LEU A 78 16.72 -18.60 4.15
N LEU A 79 17.19 -17.79 5.11
CA LEU A 79 18.16 -16.72 4.86
C LEU A 79 19.49 -17.27 4.29
N THR A 80 19.87 -18.50 4.67
CA THR A 80 21.12 -19.13 4.20
C THR A 80 21.04 -19.78 2.82
N VAL A 81 19.83 -19.91 2.24
CA VAL A 81 19.63 -20.58 0.95
C VAL A 81 20.29 -19.80 -0.17
N LYS A 82 21.09 -20.51 -0.99
CA LYS A 82 21.67 -19.98 -2.23
C LYS A 82 20.77 -20.33 -3.41
N TYR A 83 20.37 -19.32 -4.17
CA TYR A 83 19.58 -19.50 -5.39
C TYR A 83 20.49 -19.44 -6.63
N PHE A 84 20.31 -20.42 -7.52
CA PHE A 84 20.95 -20.44 -8.84
C PHE A 84 19.96 -20.15 -9.98
N ASP A 85 18.67 -20.21 -9.70
CA ASP A 85 17.61 -19.80 -10.64
C ASP A 85 17.58 -18.28 -10.80
N LYS A 86 17.50 -17.80 -12.05
CA LYS A 86 17.53 -16.38 -12.41
C LYS A 86 16.45 -15.56 -11.70
N TYR A 87 15.23 -16.06 -11.60
CA TYR A 87 14.11 -15.31 -11.02
C TYR A 87 14.17 -15.31 -9.50
N LYS A 88 14.51 -16.45 -8.89
CA LYS A 88 14.73 -16.56 -7.44
C LYS A 88 15.87 -15.68 -6.96
N LEU A 89 16.96 -15.60 -7.74
CA LEU A 89 18.08 -14.71 -7.42
C LEU A 89 17.65 -13.24 -7.43
N GLN A 90 16.79 -12.83 -8.38
CA GLN A 90 16.28 -11.46 -8.46
C GLN A 90 15.39 -11.08 -7.28
N ILE A 91 14.60 -12.02 -6.72
CA ILE A 91 13.72 -11.75 -5.58
C ILE A 91 14.39 -11.98 -4.22
N LYS A 92 15.62 -12.52 -4.16
CA LYS A 92 16.31 -12.84 -2.91
C LYS A 92 16.40 -11.66 -1.93
N PRO A 93 16.76 -10.43 -2.35
CA PRO A 93 16.78 -9.29 -1.43
C PRO A 93 15.41 -9.05 -0.77
N ASN A 94 14.32 -9.10 -1.54
CA ASN A 94 12.97 -8.91 -1.02
C ASN A 94 12.55 -10.03 -0.05
N ILE A 95 12.98 -11.27 -0.31
CA ILE A 95 12.78 -12.41 0.60
C ILE A 95 13.50 -12.14 1.91
N ASP A 96 14.77 -11.76 1.85
CA ASP A 96 15.60 -11.54 3.03
C ASP A 96 15.06 -10.41 3.90
N ASP A 97 14.68 -9.29 3.30
CA ASP A 97 14.08 -8.17 4.02
C ASP A 97 12.79 -8.59 4.74
N LYS A 98 11.92 -9.35 4.06
CA LYS A 98 10.66 -9.85 4.66
C LYS A 98 10.93 -10.85 5.79
N LEU A 99 11.93 -11.72 5.66
CA LEU A 99 12.30 -12.69 6.72
C LEU A 99 12.92 -12.00 7.93
N HIS A 100 13.81 -11.03 7.72
CA HIS A 100 14.37 -10.21 8.79
C HIS A 100 13.28 -9.41 9.50
N TYR A 101 12.33 -8.82 8.76
CA TYR A 101 11.21 -8.11 9.36
C TYR A 101 10.28 -9.03 10.17
N LEU A 102 9.96 -10.24 9.65
CA LEU A 102 9.23 -11.25 10.40
C LEU A 102 9.93 -11.57 11.73
N LYS A 103 11.24 -11.86 11.68
CA LYS A 103 12.02 -12.13 12.90
C LYS A 103 12.00 -10.94 13.86
N ALA A 104 12.12 -9.71 13.34
CA ALA A 104 12.04 -8.51 14.16
C ALA A 104 10.71 -8.41 14.90
N GLU A 105 9.59 -8.66 14.22
CA GLU A 105 8.26 -8.67 14.81
C GLU A 105 8.11 -9.75 15.88
N LEU A 106 8.64 -10.96 15.64
CA LEU A 106 8.61 -12.06 16.62
C LEU A 106 9.45 -11.76 17.86
N PHE A 107 10.68 -11.25 17.68
CA PHE A 107 11.49 -10.81 18.82
C PHE A 107 10.83 -9.69 19.62
N TYR A 108 10.15 -8.75 18.95
CA TYR A 108 9.38 -7.71 19.64
C TYR A 108 8.27 -8.31 20.51
N LYS A 109 7.48 -9.25 19.95
CA LYS A 109 6.42 -9.95 20.69
C LYS A 109 6.94 -10.78 21.87
N LEU A 110 8.13 -11.36 21.74
CA LEU A 110 8.82 -12.11 22.80
C LEU A 110 9.50 -11.21 23.86
N GLY A 111 9.47 -9.88 23.70
CA GLY A 111 10.12 -8.94 24.62
C GLY A 111 11.64 -8.80 24.41
N GLU A 112 12.18 -9.38 23.34
CA GLU A 112 13.60 -9.36 22.99
C GLU A 112 13.95 -8.15 22.11
N PHE A 113 13.64 -6.94 22.60
CA PHE A 113 13.67 -5.70 21.80
C PHE A 113 15.03 -5.40 21.14
N SER A 114 16.14 -5.70 21.82
CA SER A 114 17.48 -5.52 21.24
C SER A 114 17.74 -6.43 20.04
N LYS A 115 17.21 -7.66 20.05
CA LYS A 115 17.29 -8.58 18.90
C LYS A 115 16.38 -8.11 17.77
N SER A 116 15.18 -7.65 18.10
CA SER A 116 14.26 -7.03 17.13
C SER A 116 14.94 -5.86 16.39
N ILE A 117 15.55 -4.92 17.11
CA ILE A 117 16.30 -3.79 16.54
C ILE A 117 17.44 -4.25 15.61
N LYS A 118 18.13 -5.34 15.97
CA LYS A 118 19.22 -5.90 15.15
C LYS A 118 18.69 -6.45 13.83
N GLU A 119 17.58 -7.19 13.86
CA GLU A 119 16.95 -7.72 12.65
C GLU A 119 16.38 -6.61 11.75
N LEU A 120 15.91 -5.49 12.31
CA LEU A 120 15.49 -4.32 11.51
C LEU A 120 16.66 -3.61 10.81
N ASN A 121 17.90 -3.85 11.24
CA ASN A 121 19.09 -3.11 10.78
C ASN A 121 19.69 -3.72 9.50
N THR A 122 18.84 -4.09 8.55
CA THR A 122 19.22 -4.62 7.23
C THR A 122 19.23 -3.53 6.17
N ASP A 123 18.32 -2.56 6.28
CA ASP A 123 18.17 -1.47 5.31
C ASP A 123 18.92 -0.19 5.73
N GLN A 124 19.45 0.53 4.76
CA GLN A 124 20.04 1.85 4.97
C GLN A 124 18.96 2.90 5.26
N TYR A 125 17.73 2.69 4.78
CA TYR A 125 16.63 3.65 4.89
C TYR A 125 15.65 3.28 6.00
N LYS A 126 15.76 3.97 7.14
CA LYS A 126 14.91 3.74 8.33
C LYS A 126 13.70 4.66 8.32
N GLN A 127 12.78 4.43 7.39
CA GLN A 127 11.56 5.23 7.18
C GLN A 127 10.30 4.35 7.17
N GLY A 128 9.11 4.96 7.08
CA GLY A 128 7.85 4.23 6.96
C GLY A 128 7.59 3.25 8.10
N ASP A 129 7.20 2.04 7.73
CA ASP A 129 6.82 0.98 8.67
C ASP A 129 8.03 0.50 9.51
N ALA A 130 9.23 0.45 8.91
CA ALA A 130 10.46 0.13 9.63
C ALA A 130 10.77 1.17 10.72
N ALA A 131 10.54 2.45 10.45
CA ALA A 131 10.70 3.50 11.46
C ALA A 131 9.71 3.32 12.62
N ALA A 132 8.44 3.00 12.33
CA ALA A 132 7.46 2.70 13.38
C ALA A 132 7.89 1.47 14.22
N ALA A 133 8.40 0.41 13.58
CA ALA A 133 8.93 -0.77 14.27
C ALA A 133 10.14 -0.46 15.18
N TYR A 134 11.06 0.40 14.72
CA TYR A 134 12.15 0.89 15.58
C TYR A 134 11.62 1.69 16.77
N ALA A 135 10.72 2.64 16.51
CA ALA A 135 10.13 3.45 17.57
C ALA A 135 9.39 2.58 18.61
N ALA A 136 8.68 1.53 18.20
CA ALA A 136 8.03 0.59 19.09
C ALA A 136 9.01 -0.09 20.05
N ASN A 137 10.13 -0.60 19.53
CA ASN A 137 11.18 -1.17 20.35
C ASN A 137 11.77 -0.16 21.35
N TYR A 138 12.09 1.07 20.90
CA TYR A 138 12.67 2.08 21.78
C TYR A 138 11.69 2.56 22.86
N ILE A 139 10.39 2.57 22.59
CA ILE A 139 9.37 2.85 23.62
C ILE A 139 9.38 1.76 24.70
N LYS A 140 9.45 0.49 24.33
CA LYS A 140 9.56 -0.62 25.30
C LYS A 140 10.85 -0.56 26.12
N LEU A 141 11.94 -0.08 25.52
CA LEU A 141 13.22 0.19 26.19
C LEU A 141 13.22 1.52 26.99
N LYS A 142 12.12 2.27 27.01
CA LYS A 142 11.98 3.59 27.66
C LYS A 142 12.95 4.66 27.12
N ASP A 143 13.48 4.48 25.91
CA ASP A 143 14.32 5.45 25.21
C ASP A 143 13.45 6.35 24.32
N TYR A 144 12.67 7.22 24.98
CA TYR A 144 11.72 8.11 24.31
C TYR A 144 12.39 9.10 23.36
N LYS A 145 13.67 9.44 23.60
CA LYS A 145 14.45 10.34 22.74
C LYS A 145 14.77 9.68 21.40
N ARG A 146 15.26 8.44 21.41
CA ARG A 146 15.49 7.70 20.16
C ARG A 146 14.18 7.33 19.48
N ALA A 147 13.16 6.89 20.22
CA ALA A 147 11.85 6.61 19.66
C ALA A 147 11.32 7.81 18.86
N ARG A 148 11.52 9.04 19.36
CA ARG A 148 11.08 10.26 18.68
C ARG A 148 11.68 10.43 17.28
N LEU A 149 12.98 10.19 17.13
CA LEU A 149 13.68 10.34 15.85
C LEU A 149 13.05 9.44 14.78
N PHE A 150 12.67 8.23 15.16
CA PHE A 150 12.00 7.29 14.27
C PHE A 150 10.55 7.67 14.01
N ILE A 151 9.80 8.11 15.02
CA ILE A 151 8.43 8.64 14.83
C ILE A 151 8.39 9.74 13.77
N ASP A 152 9.35 10.67 13.80
CA ASP A 152 9.41 11.76 12.84
C ASP A 152 9.83 11.31 11.43
N SER A 153 10.39 10.10 11.30
CA SER A 153 10.86 9.51 10.03
C SER A 153 9.84 8.57 9.37
N ILE A 154 8.65 8.38 9.96
CA ILE A 154 7.63 7.46 9.41
C ILE A 154 7.10 7.97 8.05
N GLY A 155 6.53 9.18 7.99
CA GLY A 155 6.17 9.85 6.73
C GLY A 155 5.10 9.17 5.85
N ASN A 156 4.38 8.16 6.34
CA ASN A 156 3.36 7.41 5.59
C ASN A 156 1.99 7.40 6.31
N TYR A 157 1.10 6.50 5.87
CA TYR A 157 -0.30 6.35 6.31
C TYR A 157 -0.50 6.11 7.82
N ILE A 158 0.51 5.65 8.58
CA ILE A 158 0.42 5.44 10.04
C ILE A 158 0.98 6.59 10.89
N SER A 159 1.62 7.59 10.28
CA SER A 159 2.45 8.59 10.99
C SER A 159 1.75 9.26 12.17
N ASP A 160 0.55 9.80 11.95
CA ASP A 160 -0.17 10.52 13.00
C ASP A 160 -0.66 9.57 14.10
N TYR A 161 -1.10 8.36 13.74
CA TYR A 161 -1.53 7.37 14.72
C TYR A 161 -0.36 6.95 15.63
N ALA A 162 0.79 6.62 15.04
CA ALA A 162 2.01 6.29 15.77
C ALA A 162 2.48 7.44 16.67
N ARG A 163 2.41 8.69 16.20
CA ARG A 163 2.73 9.88 16.99
C ARG A 163 1.76 10.08 18.16
N GLY A 164 0.48 9.80 17.96
CA GLY A 164 -0.53 9.78 19.03
C GLY A 164 -0.18 8.75 20.11
N ASN A 165 0.11 7.50 19.70
CA ASN A 165 0.53 6.45 20.62
C ASN A 165 1.82 6.81 21.37
N TYR A 166 2.77 7.48 20.71
CA TYR A 166 4.04 7.92 21.30
C TYR A 166 3.80 8.86 22.49
N TYR A 167 3.02 9.92 22.30
CA TYR A 167 2.72 10.85 23.39
C TYR A 167 1.92 10.17 24.50
N GLU A 168 1.01 9.29 24.13
CA GLU A 168 0.24 8.52 25.09
C GLU A 168 1.12 7.62 25.96
N SER A 169 2.09 6.94 25.35
CA SER A 169 3.08 6.07 26.00
C SER A 169 4.05 6.80 26.93
N MET A 170 4.16 8.11 26.78
CA MET A 170 4.91 9.00 27.67
C MET A 170 4.05 9.59 28.80
N GLY A 171 2.77 9.25 28.87
CA GLY A 171 1.83 9.86 29.82
C GLY A 171 1.27 11.21 29.37
N ASN A 172 1.61 11.71 28.18
CA ASN A 172 1.13 12.99 27.67
C ASN A 172 -0.23 12.84 26.97
N LYS A 173 -1.27 12.62 27.78
CA LYS A 173 -2.66 12.46 27.31
C LYS A 173 -3.16 13.64 26.47
N ILE A 174 -2.80 14.88 26.83
CA ILE A 174 -3.27 16.09 26.13
C ILE A 174 -2.76 16.12 24.68
N ALA A 175 -1.46 15.86 24.47
CA ALA A 175 -0.88 15.82 23.14
C ALA A 175 -1.45 14.65 22.30
N ALA A 176 -1.63 13.48 22.92
CA ALA A 176 -2.25 12.33 22.26
C ALA A 176 -3.68 12.63 21.78
N LEU A 177 -4.53 13.19 22.65
CA LEU A 177 -5.91 13.57 22.32
C LEU A 177 -5.98 14.57 21.16
N LYS A 178 -5.09 15.57 21.15
CA LYS A 178 -5.03 16.56 20.05
C LYS A 178 -4.82 15.87 18.70
N ILE A 179 -3.91 14.91 18.63
CA ILE A 179 -3.61 14.16 17.40
C ILE A 179 -4.77 13.26 17.01
N TYR A 180 -5.29 12.47 17.94
CA TYR A 180 -6.41 11.57 17.65
C TYR A 180 -7.66 12.32 17.20
N HIS A 181 -7.94 13.51 17.75
CA HIS A 181 -9.00 14.37 17.27
C HIS A 181 -8.76 14.90 15.85
N SER A 182 -7.51 15.17 15.47
CA SER A 182 -7.15 15.54 14.09
C SER A 182 -7.46 14.40 13.12
N ILE A 183 -7.02 13.18 13.44
CA ILE A 183 -7.31 11.99 12.65
C ILE A 183 -8.83 11.78 12.49
N ARG A 184 -9.62 11.88 13.58
CA ARG A 184 -11.09 11.74 13.53
C ARG A 184 -11.77 12.74 12.60
N LYS A 185 -11.21 13.94 12.45
CA LYS A 185 -11.73 15.00 11.57
C LYS A 185 -11.43 14.70 10.10
N ASN A 186 -10.35 13.99 9.80
CA ASN A 186 -10.00 13.63 8.43
C ASN A 186 -10.79 12.38 7.97
N LYS A 187 -11.89 12.59 7.23
CA LYS A 187 -12.74 11.50 6.75
C LYS A 187 -12.15 10.73 5.56
N SER A 188 -11.25 11.33 4.80
CA SER A 188 -10.61 10.66 3.63
C SER A 188 -9.84 9.40 4.02
N ILE A 189 -9.35 9.32 5.26
CA ILE A 189 -8.58 8.17 5.77
C ILE A 189 -9.45 7.17 6.55
N LYS A 190 -10.77 7.32 6.55
CA LYS A 190 -11.69 6.47 7.33
C LYS A 190 -11.60 4.98 6.95
N HIS A 191 -11.23 4.70 5.71
CA HIS A 191 -11.06 3.35 5.18
C HIS A 191 -9.81 2.64 5.73
N TYR A 192 -8.85 3.35 6.32
CA TYR A 192 -7.68 2.73 6.96
C TYR A 192 -8.02 2.19 8.35
N GLU A 193 -7.41 1.06 8.71
CA GLU A 193 -7.64 0.40 10.01
C GLU A 193 -7.26 1.32 11.19
N PHE A 194 -6.22 2.14 11.03
CA PHE A 194 -5.75 3.08 12.05
C PHE A 194 -6.76 4.17 12.40
N TYR A 195 -7.67 4.50 11.48
CA TYR A 195 -8.78 5.40 11.82
C TYR A 195 -9.69 4.74 12.87
N LYS A 196 -10.07 3.47 12.68
CA LYS A 196 -10.89 2.71 13.64
C LYS A 196 -10.19 2.58 15.00
N LEU A 197 -8.91 2.23 14.98
CA LEU A 197 -8.08 2.15 16.19
C LEU A 197 -7.99 3.51 16.91
N THR A 198 -7.89 4.61 16.17
CA THR A 198 -7.91 5.97 16.73
C THR A 198 -9.22 6.29 17.43
N ILE A 199 -10.37 5.92 16.83
CA ILE A 199 -11.67 6.12 17.48
C ILE A 199 -11.76 5.34 18.79
N ALA A 200 -11.27 4.10 18.81
CA ALA A 200 -11.20 3.30 20.03
C ALA A 200 -10.31 3.96 21.11
N ARG A 201 -9.15 4.49 20.73
CA ARG A 201 -8.28 5.25 21.66
C ARG A 201 -8.95 6.50 22.20
N LEU A 202 -9.65 7.28 21.38
CA LEU A 202 -10.41 8.45 21.85
C LEU A 202 -11.45 8.06 22.90
N ASN A 203 -12.19 6.98 22.66
CA ASN A 203 -13.21 6.51 23.59
C ASN A 203 -12.58 6.06 24.92
N GLU A 204 -11.44 5.37 24.89
CA GLU A 204 -10.69 4.99 26.10
C GLU A 204 -10.19 6.22 26.86
N LEU A 205 -9.55 7.17 26.18
CA LEU A 205 -8.96 8.34 26.82
C LEU A 205 -10.00 9.31 27.41
N ASN A 206 -11.26 9.25 26.97
CA ASN A 206 -12.36 10.05 27.51
C ASN A 206 -13.03 9.43 28.74
N LYS A 207 -12.64 8.22 29.18
CA LYS A 207 -13.13 7.64 30.43
C LYS A 207 -12.58 8.40 31.65
N ASN A 208 -13.29 8.30 32.78
CA ASN A 208 -12.88 8.92 34.04
C ASN A 208 -11.51 8.40 34.54
N ASN A 209 -11.24 7.10 34.35
CA ASN A 209 -9.95 6.48 34.64
C ASN A 209 -9.39 5.81 33.38
N PRO A 210 -8.76 6.58 32.47
CA PRO A 210 -8.32 6.07 31.19
C PRO A 210 -7.07 5.19 31.33
N LYS A 211 -7.05 4.03 30.67
CA LYS A 211 -5.83 3.24 30.52
C LYS A 211 -5.00 3.79 29.37
N LEU A 212 -3.87 4.40 29.71
CA LEU A 212 -2.89 4.85 28.73
C LEU A 212 -2.16 3.66 28.10
N LEU A 213 -1.83 3.80 26.82
CA LEU A 213 -0.89 2.92 26.15
C LEU A 213 0.48 3.01 26.81
N ASN A 214 1.24 1.92 26.69
CA ASN A 214 2.66 1.85 27.05
C ASN A 214 3.52 1.40 25.86
N GLU A 215 2.97 1.51 24.66
CA GLU A 215 3.56 1.11 23.40
C GLU A 215 2.96 1.90 22.25
N ILE A 216 3.67 1.87 21.13
CA ILE A 216 3.12 2.30 19.85
C ILE A 216 2.86 1.08 18.98
N TYR A 217 2.03 1.26 17.97
CA TYR A 217 1.79 0.22 16.98
C TYR A 217 3.08 -0.19 16.25
N PHE A 218 3.42 -1.47 16.33
CA PHE A 218 4.44 -2.11 15.50
C PHE A 218 3.75 -2.63 14.23
N PRO A 219 4.04 -2.11 13.03
CA PRO A 219 3.40 -2.57 11.80
C PRO A 219 3.77 -4.01 11.49
N THR A 220 2.77 -4.85 11.24
CA THR A 220 3.03 -6.25 10.90
C THR A 220 3.47 -6.37 9.44
N GLY A 221 4.44 -7.25 9.20
CA GLY A 221 4.86 -7.65 7.85
C GLY A 221 3.98 -8.75 7.25
N ASN A 222 2.92 -9.18 7.95
CA ASN A 222 2.03 -10.24 7.49
C ASN A 222 1.28 -9.83 6.22
N PRO A 223 1.49 -10.51 5.07
CA PRO A 223 0.80 -10.17 3.83
C PRO A 223 -0.73 -10.32 3.90
N ALA A 224 -1.25 -11.08 4.87
CA ALA A 224 -2.68 -11.23 5.09
C ALA A 224 -3.27 -10.10 5.97
N PHE A 225 -2.46 -9.21 6.53
CA PHE A 225 -2.96 -8.12 7.37
C PHE A 225 -3.70 -7.08 6.54
N LYS A 226 -4.91 -6.77 6.98
CA LYS A 226 -5.77 -5.81 6.30
C LYS A 226 -5.47 -4.38 6.76
N ILE A 227 -4.77 -3.62 5.92
CA ILE A 227 -4.41 -2.21 6.19
C ILE A 227 -5.61 -1.28 6.00
N CYS A 228 -6.48 -1.58 5.04
CA CYS A 228 -7.67 -0.79 4.75
C CYS A 228 -8.84 -1.64 4.26
N ASP A 229 -10.04 -1.10 4.39
CA ASP A 229 -11.24 -1.66 3.79
C ASP A 229 -11.13 -1.59 2.26
N SER A 230 -10.91 -2.74 1.62
CA SER A 230 -10.86 -2.84 0.16
C SER A 230 -12.26 -2.70 -0.42
N ASP A 231 -12.45 -1.69 -1.25
CA ASP A 231 -13.65 -1.48 -2.05
C ASP A 231 -13.47 -1.89 -3.53
N ASN A 232 -12.38 -2.59 -3.82
CA ASN A 232 -11.99 -2.96 -5.18
C ASN A 232 -13.09 -3.71 -5.94
N LYS A 233 -13.91 -4.51 -5.23
CA LYS A 233 -15.04 -5.23 -5.83
C LYS A 233 -16.10 -4.28 -6.38
N ASN A 234 -16.52 -3.28 -5.60
CA ASN A 234 -17.53 -2.32 -6.06
C ASN A 234 -16.95 -1.39 -7.12
N ARG A 235 -15.72 -0.91 -6.92
CA ARG A 235 -15.00 -0.11 -7.92
C ARG A 235 -14.92 -0.84 -9.26
N ARG A 236 -14.50 -2.11 -9.29
CA ARG A 236 -14.48 -2.93 -10.51
C ARG A 236 -15.86 -3.04 -11.15
N LYS A 237 -16.90 -3.27 -10.36
CA LYS A 237 -18.28 -3.33 -10.87
C LYS A 237 -18.71 -1.98 -11.48
N ILE A 238 -18.33 -0.86 -10.88
CA ILE A 238 -18.55 0.49 -11.40
C ILE A 238 -17.85 0.70 -12.73
N PHE A 239 -16.56 0.39 -12.83
CA PHE A 239 -15.82 0.51 -14.10
C PHE A 239 -16.47 -0.31 -15.21
N ASN A 240 -16.83 -1.57 -14.93
CA ASN A 240 -17.52 -2.44 -15.88
C ASN A 240 -18.91 -1.90 -16.27
N LEU A 241 -19.64 -1.25 -15.36
CA LEU A 241 -20.93 -0.64 -15.65
C LEU A 241 -20.77 0.58 -16.57
N MET A 242 -19.81 1.44 -16.27
CA MET A 242 -19.53 2.62 -17.08
C MET A 242 -19.12 2.23 -18.49
N GLU A 243 -18.29 1.19 -18.65
CA GLU A 243 -17.81 0.71 -19.96
C GLU A 243 -18.96 0.27 -20.87
N LYS A 244 -20.02 -0.27 -20.28
CA LYS A 244 -21.20 -0.77 -21.00
C LYS A 244 -22.18 0.33 -21.42
N LEU A 245 -22.05 1.56 -20.93
CA LEU A 245 -22.96 2.63 -21.31
C LEU A 245 -22.67 3.13 -22.73
N PRO A 246 -23.70 3.25 -23.60
CA PRO A 246 -23.49 3.67 -24.99
C PRO A 246 -23.00 5.12 -25.12
N GLU A 247 -23.36 6.00 -24.19
CA GLU A 247 -22.88 7.38 -24.17
C GLU A 247 -21.38 7.52 -23.83
N ASN A 248 -20.79 6.49 -23.21
CA ASN A 248 -19.37 6.47 -22.81
C ASN A 248 -18.45 5.86 -23.89
N GLN A 249 -19.01 5.49 -25.06
CA GLN A 249 -18.25 4.92 -26.15
C GLN A 249 -17.14 5.88 -26.63
N LYS A 250 -16.04 5.31 -27.13
CA LYS A 250 -14.77 6.03 -27.35
C LYS A 250 -14.23 6.61 -26.03
N TRP A 251 -14.05 5.71 -25.08
CA TRP A 251 -13.59 5.97 -23.73
C TRP A 251 -12.13 6.47 -23.69
N ALA A 252 -11.87 7.52 -22.92
CA ALA A 252 -10.51 7.99 -22.63
C ALA A 252 -10.09 7.74 -21.17
N GLY A 253 -11.04 7.79 -20.23
CA GLY A 253 -10.74 7.52 -18.83
C GLY A 253 -11.95 7.57 -17.93
N THR A 254 -11.82 6.96 -16.75
CA THR A 254 -12.82 7.00 -15.68
C THR A 254 -12.15 7.26 -14.35
N SER A 255 -12.80 8.07 -13.51
CA SER A 255 -12.32 8.40 -12.17
C SER A 255 -13.48 8.38 -11.19
N ILE A 256 -13.24 7.81 -10.00
CA ILE A 256 -14.14 7.92 -8.87
C ILE A 256 -13.71 9.17 -8.10
N ILE A 257 -14.51 10.22 -8.16
CA ILE A 257 -14.26 11.52 -7.53
C ILE A 257 -14.57 11.45 -6.03
N GLU A 258 -15.62 10.72 -5.67
CA GLU A 258 -16.01 10.49 -4.28
C GLU A 258 -16.50 9.06 -4.08
N SER A 259 -16.26 8.50 -2.89
CA SER A 259 -16.73 7.17 -2.52
C SER A 259 -17.37 7.14 -1.13
N PRO A 260 -18.34 6.23 -0.89
CA PRO A 260 -18.95 6.00 0.43
C PRO A 260 -17.96 5.81 1.58
N GLN A 261 -16.78 5.27 1.26
CA GLN A 261 -15.73 5.01 2.24
C GLN A 261 -15.12 6.29 2.85
N GLU A 262 -15.23 7.42 2.16
CA GLU A 262 -14.52 8.66 2.51
C GLU A 262 -15.44 9.75 3.07
N ASN A 263 -16.75 9.69 2.83
CA ASN A 263 -17.64 10.83 3.06
C ASN A 263 -19.02 10.48 3.65
N ASP A 264 -19.21 9.25 4.14
CA ASP A 264 -20.46 8.77 4.74
C ASP A 264 -21.68 8.79 3.78
N LYS A 265 -21.47 9.02 2.48
CA LYS A 265 -22.53 8.96 1.46
C LYS A 265 -22.82 7.52 1.07
N ASN A 266 -23.96 7.28 0.45
CA ASN A 266 -24.37 5.95 -0.04
C ASN A 266 -24.18 5.78 -1.56
N TYR A 267 -23.43 6.68 -2.19
CA TYR A 267 -23.17 6.66 -3.64
C TYR A 267 -21.71 6.98 -3.95
N TYR A 268 -21.28 6.51 -5.12
CA TYR A 268 -20.04 6.91 -5.77
C TYR A 268 -20.33 8.04 -6.73
N TRP A 269 -19.50 9.08 -6.70
CA TRP A 269 -19.47 10.05 -7.78
C TRP A 269 -18.39 9.65 -8.78
N VAL A 270 -18.82 9.30 -9.98
CA VAL A 270 -17.96 8.80 -11.05
C VAL A 270 -17.95 9.79 -12.21
N ARG A 271 -16.77 10.09 -12.72
CA ARG A 271 -16.56 10.88 -13.93
C ARG A 271 -16.00 10.01 -15.03
N VAL A 272 -16.59 10.09 -16.22
CA VAL A 272 -16.10 9.43 -17.43
C VAL A 272 -15.73 10.49 -18.46
N LYS A 273 -14.54 10.37 -19.05
CA LYS A 273 -14.09 11.17 -20.19
C LYS A 273 -14.05 10.31 -21.44
N THR A 274 -14.46 10.90 -22.55
CA THR A 274 -14.32 10.30 -23.89
C THR A 274 -13.12 10.91 -24.63
N VAL A 275 -12.61 10.25 -25.68
CA VAL A 275 -11.55 10.83 -26.54
C VAL A 275 -11.98 12.10 -27.27
N GLN A 276 -13.29 12.39 -27.30
CA GLN A 276 -13.83 13.64 -27.84
C GLN A 276 -13.90 14.75 -26.78
N ASP A 277 -13.24 14.55 -25.63
CA ASP A 277 -13.23 15.46 -24.47
C ASP A 277 -14.62 15.78 -23.90
N LYS A 278 -15.60 14.89 -24.12
CA LYS A 278 -16.88 14.94 -23.42
C LYS A 278 -16.73 14.33 -22.03
N GLU A 279 -17.24 15.03 -21.02
CA GLU A 279 -17.30 14.55 -19.66
C GLU A 279 -18.74 14.18 -19.26
N PHE A 280 -18.88 13.03 -18.61
CA PHE A 280 -20.13 12.58 -18.01
C PHE A 280 -19.92 12.37 -16.52
N ASN A 281 -20.86 12.83 -15.71
CA ASN A 281 -20.83 12.67 -14.26
C ASN A 281 -22.01 11.81 -13.83
N TYR A 282 -21.73 10.80 -13.03
CA TYR A 282 -22.70 9.83 -12.57
C TYR A 282 -22.66 9.70 -11.06
N TYR A 283 -23.84 9.58 -10.44
CA TYR A 283 -23.98 9.01 -9.11
C TYR A 283 -24.39 7.56 -9.24
N ILE A 284 -23.63 6.66 -8.61
CA ILE A 284 -23.88 5.23 -8.59
C ILE A 284 -24.13 4.81 -7.16
N TYR A 285 -25.35 4.38 -6.84
CA TYR A 285 -25.71 4.01 -5.47
C TYR A 285 -25.11 2.66 -5.08
N GLU A 286 -24.43 2.59 -3.94
CA GLU A 286 -23.59 1.45 -3.55
C GLU A 286 -24.37 0.12 -3.48
N LYS A 287 -25.59 0.15 -2.93
CA LYS A 287 -26.38 -1.07 -2.69
C LYS A 287 -27.02 -1.62 -3.97
N THR A 288 -27.58 -0.74 -4.79
CA THR A 288 -28.38 -1.12 -5.97
C THR A 288 -27.59 -1.07 -7.27
N PHE A 289 -26.48 -0.33 -7.30
CA PHE A 289 -25.77 0.07 -8.52
C PHE A 289 -26.66 0.82 -9.52
N GLU A 290 -27.73 1.47 -9.02
CA GLU A 290 -28.53 2.40 -9.80
C GLU A 290 -27.66 3.57 -10.26
N ILE A 291 -27.74 3.91 -11.54
CA ILE A 291 -26.97 5.00 -12.16
C ILE A 291 -27.89 6.20 -12.38
N LYS A 292 -27.48 7.35 -11.87
CA LYS A 292 -28.10 8.65 -12.15
C LYS A 292 -27.08 9.58 -12.81
N PHE A 293 -27.52 10.35 -13.80
CA PHE A 293 -26.70 11.39 -14.41
C PHE A 293 -26.74 12.65 -13.54
N PHE A 294 -25.57 13.21 -13.26
CA PHE A 294 -25.42 14.45 -12.51
C PHE A 294 -25.01 15.58 -13.46
N ASP A 295 -25.94 16.49 -13.72
CA ASP A 295 -25.68 17.74 -14.42
C ASP A 295 -25.03 18.73 -13.46
N GLN A 296 -23.70 18.82 -13.52
CA GLN A 296 -22.93 19.72 -12.67
C GLN A 296 -23.28 21.19 -12.90
N LYS A 297 -23.61 21.58 -14.14
CA LYS A 297 -23.84 22.98 -14.51
C LYS A 297 -25.11 23.51 -13.86
N ASN A 298 -26.16 22.69 -13.87
CA ASN A 298 -27.46 23.05 -13.30
C ASN A 298 -27.69 22.45 -11.90
N ASN A 299 -26.68 21.77 -11.34
CA ASN A 299 -26.76 21.03 -10.07
C ASN A 299 -27.98 20.11 -9.98
N LYS A 300 -28.27 19.38 -11.07
CA LYS A 300 -29.47 18.55 -11.20
C LYS A 300 -29.10 17.07 -11.33
N LEU A 301 -29.75 16.23 -10.53
CA LEU A 301 -29.63 14.78 -10.61
C LEU A 301 -30.84 14.20 -11.36
N MET A 302 -30.60 13.37 -12.35
CA MET A 302 -31.63 12.77 -13.21
C MET A 302 -31.35 11.27 -13.38
N THR A 303 -32.40 10.48 -13.61
CA THR A 303 -32.22 9.12 -14.12
C THR A 303 -31.57 9.17 -15.50
N LEU A 304 -30.92 8.07 -15.92
CA LEU A 304 -30.35 8.00 -17.27
C LEU A 304 -31.42 8.16 -18.36
N ALA A 305 -32.65 7.71 -18.13
CA ALA A 305 -33.76 7.83 -19.08
C ALA A 305 -34.18 9.29 -19.26
N GLU A 306 -34.44 10.01 -18.16
CA GLU A 306 -34.80 11.44 -18.20
C GLU A 306 -33.71 12.26 -18.89
N TRP A 307 -32.45 12.00 -18.58
CA TRP A 307 -31.34 12.69 -19.22
C TRP A 307 -31.25 12.40 -20.73
N ARG A 308 -31.39 11.13 -21.15
CA ARG A 308 -31.39 10.75 -22.57
C ARG A 308 -32.54 11.38 -23.35
N MET A 309 -33.70 11.59 -22.72
CA MET A 309 -34.83 12.29 -23.33
C MET A 309 -34.63 13.81 -23.45
N SER A 310 -33.74 14.38 -22.64
CA SER A 310 -33.45 15.82 -22.63
C SER A 310 -32.36 16.26 -23.62
N LYS A 311 -31.78 15.32 -24.36
CA LYS A 311 -30.72 15.55 -25.36
C LYS A 311 -31.28 15.58 -26.77
#